data_AF-A0A246JCK2-F1
#
_entry.id   AF-A0A246JCK2-F1
#
_cell.length_a   1.000
_cell.length_b   1.000
_cell.length_c   1.000
_cell.angle_alpha   90.00
_cell.angle_beta   90.00
_cell.angle_gamma   90.00
#
_symmetry.space_group_name_H-M   'P 1'
#
loop_
_entity.id
_entity.type
_entity.pdbx_description
1 polymer ?
#
loop_
_entity_poly.entity_id
_entity_poly.type
_entity_poly.pdbx_seq_one_letter_code
_entity_poly.pdbx_strand_id
1 'polypeptide(L)'
;MEAAASVSDASPVLVIVDTNCYVRLYYSEARPLLGTVVAGHRLVTLAELAGEAARGTPLVDNNGWLLQDDIQRDLREGILALTASEANAYWELADQYRQMGDAVLFEHCQSRGILVRSLSRLDALALAVATDRTAVLATDEWPLRLVAGQCELDDGSRARLFSSLDLLRLLEIAGAITPVQRRDIVRRWIREGEHLMRDWAQSYRALFNESPPTVQ
;
A
#
# COMPACT_ATOMS: atom_id res chain seq x y z
N MET A 1 -40.27 -11.74 9.14
CA MET A 1 -39.42 -11.78 10.35
C MET A 1 -38.00 -11.93 9.85
N GLU A 2 -37.42 -10.82 9.38
CA GLU A 2 -36.06 -10.79 8.84
C GLU A 2 -35.08 -10.73 10.02
N ALA A 3 -34.19 -11.73 10.09
CA ALA A 3 -33.08 -11.71 11.02
C ALA A 3 -32.10 -10.63 10.55
N ALA A 4 -32.03 -9.53 11.32
CA ALA A 4 -30.93 -8.59 11.23
C ALA A 4 -29.63 -9.37 11.54
N ALA A 5 -28.81 -9.58 10.52
CA ALA A 5 -27.46 -10.10 10.70
C ALA A 5 -26.70 -9.16 11.63
N SER A 6 -26.21 -9.69 12.75
CA SER A 6 -25.36 -8.96 13.68
C SER A 6 -24.12 -8.48 12.93
N VAL A 7 -23.96 -7.16 12.80
CA VAL A 7 -22.70 -6.56 12.40
C VAL A 7 -21.69 -6.94 13.49
N SER A 8 -20.71 -7.78 13.15
CA SER A 8 -19.68 -8.18 14.10
C SER A 8 -18.89 -6.94 14.54
N ASP A 9 -18.78 -6.76 15.86
CA ASP A 9 -18.05 -5.68 16.55
C ASP A 9 -16.51 -5.85 16.45
N ALA A 10 -16.04 -6.39 15.32
CA ALA A 10 -14.62 -6.65 15.09
C ALA A 10 -13.93 -5.33 14.70
N SER A 11 -12.83 -5.02 15.38
CA SER A 11 -11.98 -3.88 15.01
C SER A 11 -11.51 -4.01 13.56
N PRO A 12 -11.49 -2.92 12.77
CA PRO A 12 -11.12 -2.99 11.37
C PRO A 12 -9.68 -3.45 11.21
N VAL A 13 -9.43 -4.23 10.17
CA VAL A 13 -8.09 -4.70 9.83
C VAL A 13 -7.26 -3.53 9.33
N LEU A 14 -6.09 -3.29 9.92
CA LEU A 14 -5.18 -2.25 9.43
C LEU A 14 -4.61 -2.63 8.06
N VAL A 15 -4.48 -1.64 7.19
CA VAL A 15 -3.74 -1.72 5.94
C VAL A 15 -2.69 -0.61 5.96
N ILE A 16 -1.42 -0.97 6.08
CA ILE A 16 -0.29 -0.05 5.97
C ILE A 16 -0.06 0.23 4.49
N VAL A 17 -0.40 1.42 4.04
CA VAL A 17 -0.32 1.86 2.65
C VAL A 17 1.02 2.55 2.42
N ASP A 18 1.84 1.91 1.59
CA ASP A 18 3.12 2.41 1.10
C ASP A 18 2.95 3.60 0.14
N THR A 19 4.03 4.33 -0.10
CA THR A 19 4.04 5.57 -0.87
C THR A 19 3.53 5.42 -2.27
N ASN A 20 4.00 4.41 -3.01
CA ASN A 20 3.54 4.20 -4.38
C ASN A 20 2.03 3.89 -4.44
N CYS A 21 1.51 3.18 -3.43
CA CYS A 21 0.11 2.79 -3.36
C CYS A 21 -0.77 3.99 -3.01
N TYR A 22 -0.41 4.83 -2.04
CA TYR A 22 -1.24 5.99 -1.73
C TYR A 22 -1.19 7.03 -2.86
N VAL A 23 -0.04 7.21 -3.53
CA VAL A 23 0.06 8.12 -4.70
C VAL A 23 -0.92 7.67 -5.79
N ARG A 24 -0.94 6.37 -6.10
CA ARG A 24 -1.91 5.79 -7.05
C ARG A 24 -3.34 5.94 -6.59
N LEU A 25 -3.61 5.71 -5.31
CA LEU A 25 -4.95 5.90 -4.74
C LEU A 25 -5.46 7.33 -4.91
N TYR A 26 -4.60 8.34 -4.75
CA TYR A 26 -5.00 9.75 -4.89
C TYR A 26 -5.34 10.19 -6.31
N TYR A 27 -5.15 9.35 -7.33
CA TYR A 27 -5.79 9.56 -8.64
C TYR A 27 -7.33 9.40 -8.58
N SER A 28 -7.84 8.76 -7.52
CA SER A 28 -9.25 8.71 -7.19
C SER A 28 -9.72 10.02 -6.57
N GLU A 29 -10.88 10.49 -7.00
CA GLU A 29 -11.56 11.64 -6.39
C GLU A 29 -12.37 11.26 -5.15
N ALA A 30 -12.42 9.97 -4.77
CA ALA A 30 -13.15 9.45 -3.62
C ALA A 30 -12.44 9.75 -2.28
N ARG A 31 -12.12 11.02 -2.04
CA ARG A 31 -11.47 11.51 -0.82
C ARG A 31 -12.52 11.83 0.26
N PRO A 32 -12.25 11.59 1.55
CA PRO A 32 -10.99 11.08 2.12
C PRO A 32 -10.73 9.59 1.80
N LEU A 33 -9.46 9.20 1.71
CA LEU A 33 -9.04 7.83 1.41
C LEU A 33 -8.31 7.22 2.61
N LEU A 34 -7.20 7.82 3.02
CA LEU A 34 -6.47 7.37 4.21
C LEU A 34 -7.21 7.79 5.49
N GLY A 35 -7.02 7.02 6.55
CA GLY A 35 -7.72 7.19 7.84
C GLY A 35 -9.14 6.61 7.85
N THR A 36 -9.73 6.34 6.68
CA THR A 36 -11.08 5.79 6.53
C THR A 36 -11.13 4.27 6.66
N VAL A 37 -12.31 3.75 7.00
CA VAL A 37 -12.60 2.31 7.01
C VAL A 37 -13.41 1.96 5.75
N VAL A 38 -12.87 1.07 4.92
CA VAL A 38 -13.49 0.62 3.67
C VAL A 38 -13.55 -0.90 3.66
N ALA A 39 -14.75 -1.47 3.50
CA ALA A 39 -14.98 -2.91 3.49
C ALA A 39 -14.27 -3.67 4.66
N GLY A 40 -14.37 -3.14 5.88
CA GLY A 40 -13.75 -3.73 7.08
C GLY A 40 -12.25 -3.48 7.26
N HIS A 41 -11.63 -2.68 6.38
CA HIS A 41 -10.19 -2.37 6.41
C HIS A 41 -9.97 -0.90 6.69
N ARG A 42 -9.12 -0.56 7.65
CA ARG A 42 -8.70 0.82 7.90
C ARG A 42 -7.41 1.12 7.14
N LEU A 43 -7.49 2.02 6.16
CA LEU A 43 -6.33 2.43 5.38
C LEU A 43 -5.53 3.44 6.19
N VAL A 44 -4.25 3.18 6.43
CA VAL A 44 -3.35 4.08 7.16
C VAL A 44 -1.99 4.11 6.50
N THR A 45 -1.18 5.13 6.77
CA THR A 45 0.23 5.17 6.38
C THR A 45 1.10 5.53 7.59
N LEU A 46 2.41 5.51 7.44
CA LEU A 46 3.35 5.91 8.49
C LEU A 46 3.73 7.38 8.32
N ALA A 47 4.10 8.04 9.41
CA ALA A 47 4.46 9.45 9.37
C ALA A 47 5.65 9.70 8.44
N GLU A 48 6.61 8.78 8.43
CA GLU A 48 7.82 8.86 7.62
C GLU A 48 7.55 8.63 6.12
N LEU A 49 6.61 7.73 5.78
CA LEU A 49 6.12 7.54 4.42
C LEU A 49 5.34 8.76 3.94
N ALA A 50 4.41 9.27 4.75
CA ALA A 50 3.68 10.51 4.45
C ALA A 50 4.63 11.71 4.26
N GLY A 51 5.77 11.70 4.96
CA GLY A 51 6.85 12.68 4.80
C GLY A 51 7.45 12.70 3.39
N GLU A 52 7.37 11.62 2.61
CA GLU A 52 7.80 11.61 1.21
C GLU A 52 6.93 12.50 0.33
N ALA A 53 5.69 12.79 0.72
CA ALA A 53 4.80 13.73 0.04
C ALA A 53 4.95 15.20 0.53
N ALA A 54 6.03 15.51 1.26
CA ALA A 54 6.32 16.88 1.70
C ALA A 54 6.97 17.73 0.61
N ARG A 55 6.88 19.06 0.74
CA ARG A 55 7.51 19.99 -0.22
C ARG A 55 9.03 19.80 -0.27
N GLY A 56 9.59 19.74 -1.48
CA GLY A 56 11.03 19.62 -1.71
C GLY A 56 11.56 18.19 -1.68
N THR A 57 10.68 17.19 -1.69
CA THR A 57 11.06 15.79 -1.91
C THR A 57 11.07 15.44 -3.40
N PRO A 58 11.87 14.46 -3.83
CA PRO A 58 11.86 13.99 -5.22
C PRO A 58 10.49 13.51 -5.71
N LEU A 59 9.65 12.99 -4.81
CA LEU A 59 8.29 12.57 -5.14
C LEU A 59 7.43 13.77 -5.55
N VAL A 60 7.44 14.84 -4.75
CA VAL A 60 6.65 16.05 -5.00
C VAL A 60 7.18 16.84 -6.19
N ASP A 61 8.48 16.82 -6.45
CA ASP A 61 9.06 17.46 -7.64
C ASP A 61 8.46 16.90 -8.94
N ASN A 62 8.10 15.60 -8.96
CA ASN A 62 7.44 14.94 -10.07
C ASN A 62 5.90 14.93 -9.95
N ASN A 63 5.37 15.09 -8.73
CA ASN A 63 3.95 14.99 -8.42
C ASN A 63 3.47 16.20 -7.60
N GLY A 64 3.64 17.41 -8.13
CA GLY A 64 3.32 18.66 -7.41
C GLY A 64 1.86 18.76 -6.95
N TRP A 65 0.96 18.01 -7.58
CA TRP A 65 -0.44 17.89 -7.20
C TRP A 65 -0.64 17.25 -5.81
N LEU A 66 0.33 16.48 -5.29
CA LEU A 66 0.28 15.94 -3.92
C LEU A 66 0.24 17.04 -2.85
N LEU A 67 0.68 18.25 -3.16
CA LEU A 67 0.64 19.40 -2.24
C LEU A 67 -0.75 20.05 -2.11
N GLN A 68 -1.77 19.56 -2.81
CA GLN A 68 -3.13 20.04 -2.63
C GLN A 68 -3.60 19.86 -1.17
N ASP A 69 -4.28 20.86 -0.63
CA ASP A 69 -4.65 20.92 0.79
C ASP A 69 -5.50 19.72 1.24
N ASP A 70 -6.38 19.22 0.37
CA ASP A 70 -7.24 18.08 0.66
C ASP A 70 -6.45 16.77 0.73
N ILE A 71 -5.45 16.57 -0.14
CA ILE A 71 -4.52 15.42 -0.09
C ILE A 71 -3.64 15.50 1.16
N GLN A 72 -3.06 16.67 1.45
CA GLN A 72 -2.20 16.85 2.62
C GLN A 72 -2.97 16.70 3.94
N ARG A 73 -4.25 17.08 3.97
CA ARG A 73 -5.13 16.79 5.11
C ARG A 73 -5.39 15.29 5.23
N ASP A 74 -5.78 14.62 4.14
CA ASP A 74 -6.06 13.19 4.14
C ASP A 74 -4.84 12.34 4.57
N LEU A 75 -3.65 12.66 4.07
CA LEU A 75 -2.40 12.03 4.48
C LEU A 75 -2.17 12.17 6.00
N ARG A 76 -2.32 13.38 6.55
CA ARG A 76 -2.11 13.62 7.98
C ARG A 76 -3.12 12.88 8.86
N GLU A 77 -4.39 12.85 8.46
CA GLU A 77 -5.44 12.11 9.16
C GLU A 77 -5.27 10.59 9.03
N GLY A 78 -4.60 10.16 7.96
CA GLY A 78 -4.26 8.78 7.67
C GLY A 78 -3.02 8.23 8.37
N ILE A 79 -2.25 9.05 9.09
CA ILE A 79 -1.06 8.59 9.81
C ILE A 79 -1.47 7.67 10.96
N LEU A 80 -0.85 6.49 11.01
CA LEU A 80 -0.97 5.58 12.15
C LEU A 80 -0.31 6.23 13.37
N ALA A 81 -1.11 6.43 14.43
CA ALA A 81 -0.60 6.96 15.68
C ALA A 81 0.26 5.90 16.40
N LEU A 82 1.54 6.20 16.54
CA LEU A 82 2.52 5.41 17.29
C LEU A 82 3.03 6.22 18.47
N THR A 83 3.16 5.59 19.63
CA THR A 83 3.93 6.16 20.74
C THR A 83 5.41 6.20 20.39
N ALA A 84 6.19 7.06 21.05
CA ALA A 84 7.63 7.13 20.83
C ALA A 84 8.34 5.78 21.10
N SER A 85 7.84 5.00 22.06
CA SER A 85 8.38 3.68 22.37
C SER A 85 8.11 2.68 21.25
N GLU A 86 6.88 2.67 20.69
CA GLU A 86 6.54 1.82 19.56
C GLU A 86 7.34 2.20 18.32
N ALA A 87 7.43 3.50 18.00
CA ALA A 87 8.21 3.99 16.87
C ALA A 87 9.68 3.55 16.96
N ASN A 88 10.31 3.68 18.13
CA ASN A 88 11.69 3.22 18.33
C ASN A 88 11.84 1.70 18.16
N ALA A 89 10.92 0.91 18.73
CA ALA A 89 10.93 -0.55 18.59
C ALA A 89 10.76 -0.97 17.12
N TYR A 90 9.89 -0.30 16.37
CA TYR A 90 9.74 -0.57 14.94
C TYR A 90 10.96 -0.20 14.12
N TRP A 91 11.69 0.85 14.49
CA TRP A 91 12.95 1.18 13.83
C TRP A 91 14.02 0.11 14.07
N GLU A 92 14.12 -0.43 15.29
CA GLU A 92 15.01 -1.56 15.59
C GLU A 92 14.63 -2.82 14.80
N LEU A 93 13.32 -3.11 14.72
CA LEU A 93 12.80 -4.24 13.95
C LEU A 93 12.99 -4.03 12.43
N ALA A 94 12.84 -2.80 11.95
CA ALA A 94 13.08 -2.43 10.55
C ALA A 94 14.53 -2.71 10.13
N ASP A 95 15.51 -2.42 10.99
CA ASP A 95 16.91 -2.72 10.68
C ASP A 95 17.15 -4.24 10.55
N GLN A 96 16.45 -5.07 11.33
CA GLN A 96 16.49 -6.54 11.20
C GLN A 96 15.85 -7.00 9.88
N TYR A 97 14.66 -6.50 9.55
CA TYR A 97 13.98 -6.82 8.29
C TYR A 97 14.77 -6.37 7.08
N ARG A 98 15.47 -5.23 7.18
CA ARG A 98 16.35 -4.74 6.12
C ARG A 98 17.55 -5.65 5.91
N GLN A 99 18.23 -6.09 6.98
CA GLN A 99 19.35 -7.02 6.86
C GLN A 99 18.94 -8.35 6.21
N MET A 100 17.81 -8.92 6.66
CA MET A 100 17.25 -10.13 6.06
C MET A 100 16.81 -9.89 4.61
N GLY A 101 16.10 -8.80 4.36
CA GLY A 101 15.59 -8.43 3.04
C GLY A 101 16.70 -8.22 2.02
N ASP A 102 17.79 -7.57 2.40
CA ASP A 102 18.96 -7.36 1.53
C ASP A 102 19.60 -8.70 1.13
N ALA A 103 19.67 -9.69 2.04
CA ALA A 103 20.16 -11.03 1.72
C ALA A 103 19.22 -11.75 0.72
N VAL A 104 17.91 -11.70 0.95
CA VAL A 104 16.89 -12.28 0.04
C VAL A 104 16.96 -11.62 -1.34
N LEU A 105 17.07 -10.30 -1.39
CA LEU A 105 17.16 -9.54 -2.64
C LEU A 105 18.46 -9.83 -3.37
N PHE A 106 19.58 -9.96 -2.66
CA PHE A 106 20.86 -10.31 -3.26
C PHE A 106 20.79 -11.67 -3.97
N GLU A 107 20.32 -12.71 -3.29
CA GLU A 107 20.17 -14.06 -3.86
C GLU A 107 19.21 -14.07 -5.06
N HIS A 108 18.07 -13.39 -4.93
CA HIS A 108 17.09 -13.28 -6.01
C HIS A 108 17.66 -12.55 -7.24
N CYS A 109 18.38 -11.45 -7.03
CA CYS A 109 18.97 -10.68 -8.11
C CYS A 109 20.10 -11.45 -8.79
N GLN A 110 20.97 -12.10 -8.00
CA GLN A 110 22.09 -12.91 -8.50
C GLN A 110 21.60 -14.08 -9.35
N SER A 111 20.62 -14.84 -8.86
CA SER A 111 20.07 -16.00 -9.58
C SER A 111 19.39 -15.63 -10.91
N ARG A 112 18.93 -14.39 -11.04
CA ARG A 112 18.28 -13.87 -12.25
C ARG A 112 19.17 -13.00 -13.13
N GLY A 113 20.42 -12.76 -12.73
CA GLY A 113 21.36 -11.89 -13.44
C GLY A 113 20.86 -10.44 -13.59
N ILE A 114 20.07 -9.95 -12.61
CA ILE A 114 19.57 -8.57 -12.59
C ILE A 114 20.35 -7.72 -11.59
N LEU A 115 20.25 -6.40 -11.72
CA LEU A 115 20.91 -5.45 -10.80
C LEU A 115 20.44 -5.68 -9.36
N VAL A 116 21.40 -5.85 -8.45
CA VAL A 116 21.15 -6.00 -7.01
C VAL A 116 20.39 -4.79 -6.49
N ARG A 117 19.33 -5.05 -5.73
CA ARG A 117 18.53 -4.06 -5.02
C ARG A 117 18.69 -4.28 -3.51
N SER A 118 18.45 -3.21 -2.75
CA SER A 118 18.38 -3.24 -1.30
C SER A 118 16.99 -2.79 -0.86
N LEU A 119 16.53 -3.27 0.28
CA LEU A 119 15.30 -2.80 0.90
C LEU A 119 15.53 -1.41 1.49
N SER A 120 14.65 -0.46 1.20
CA SER A 120 14.75 0.87 1.78
C SER A 120 14.47 0.81 3.30
N ARG A 121 14.97 1.80 4.05
CA ARG A 121 14.68 1.88 5.49
C ARG A 121 13.18 2.09 5.75
N LEU A 122 12.49 2.83 4.88
CA LEU A 122 11.06 3.08 5.01
C LEU A 122 10.24 1.85 4.66
N ASP A 123 10.63 1.09 3.63
CA ASP A 123 9.97 -0.17 3.27
C ASP A 123 10.10 -1.18 4.40
N ALA A 124 11.29 -1.27 5.00
CA ALA A 124 11.54 -2.15 6.13
C ALA A 124 10.74 -1.73 7.37
N LEU A 125 10.55 -0.43 7.60
CA LEU A 125 9.68 0.09 8.66
C LEU A 125 8.21 -0.26 8.39
N ALA A 126 7.73 -0.07 7.16
CA ALA A 126 6.38 -0.44 6.77
C ALA A 126 6.12 -1.94 6.98
N LEU A 127 7.09 -2.77 6.59
CA LEU A 127 7.06 -4.22 6.83
C LEU A 127 7.04 -4.56 8.31
N ALA A 128 7.91 -3.94 9.11
CA ALA A 128 8.00 -4.16 10.55
C ALA A 128 6.69 -3.84 11.28
N VAL A 129 6.07 -2.71 10.95
CA VAL A 129 4.76 -2.35 11.52
C VAL A 129 3.69 -3.31 11.04
N ALA A 130 3.70 -3.68 9.76
CA ALA A 130 2.69 -4.56 9.20
C ALA A 130 2.72 -5.97 9.80
N THR A 131 3.91 -6.53 10.03
CA THR A 131 4.09 -7.86 10.60
C THR A 131 3.68 -7.89 12.07
N ASP A 132 4.20 -6.96 12.88
CA ASP A 132 3.89 -6.88 14.32
C ASP A 132 2.41 -6.62 14.61
N ARG A 133 1.76 -5.76 13.80
CA ARG A 133 0.32 -5.45 13.95
C ARG A 133 -0.59 -6.46 13.27
N THR A 134 -0.05 -7.51 12.65
CA THR A 134 -0.81 -8.44 11.79
C THR A 134 -1.63 -7.70 10.71
N ALA A 135 -1.14 -6.54 10.28
CA ALA A 135 -1.78 -5.69 9.29
C ALA A 135 -1.56 -6.25 7.88
N VAL A 136 -2.29 -5.72 6.91
CA VAL A 136 -1.97 -5.91 5.49
C VAL A 136 -0.96 -4.84 5.09
N LEU A 137 0.10 -5.20 4.37
CA LEU A 137 0.98 -4.25 3.72
C LEU A 137 0.51 -4.02 2.28
N ALA A 138 0.18 -2.79 1.92
CA ALA A 138 -0.20 -2.44 0.56
C ALA A 138 0.97 -1.75 -0.16
N THR A 139 1.55 -2.44 -1.14
CA THR A 139 2.67 -1.96 -1.95
C THR A 139 2.66 -2.65 -3.31
N ASP A 140 3.02 -1.92 -4.37
CA ASP A 140 3.28 -2.49 -5.69
C ASP A 140 4.77 -2.76 -5.94
N GLU A 141 5.66 -2.44 -5.00
CA GLU A 141 7.10 -2.56 -5.19
C GLU A 141 7.56 -4.01 -5.09
N TRP A 142 8.06 -4.57 -6.20
CA TRP A 142 8.47 -5.97 -6.23
C TRP A 142 9.54 -6.34 -5.17
N PRO A 143 10.53 -5.50 -4.81
CA PRO A 143 11.51 -5.87 -3.78
C PRO A 143 10.83 -6.08 -2.43
N LEU A 144 10.00 -5.12 -2.01
CA LEU A 144 9.28 -5.20 -0.75
C LEU A 144 8.26 -6.36 -0.75
N ARG A 145 7.52 -6.56 -1.85
CA ARG A 145 6.60 -7.71 -1.98
C ARG A 145 7.32 -9.06 -1.88
N LEU A 146 8.51 -9.17 -2.50
CA LEU A 146 9.32 -10.38 -2.43
C LEU A 146 9.76 -10.67 -1.00
N VAL A 147 10.34 -9.67 -0.31
CA VAL A 147 10.81 -9.82 1.08
C VAL A 147 9.64 -10.12 2.01
N ALA A 148 8.55 -9.37 1.93
CA ALA A 148 7.35 -9.59 2.74
C ALA A 148 6.77 -11.00 2.53
N GLY A 149 6.78 -11.51 1.29
CA GLY A 149 6.34 -12.87 0.97
C GLY A 149 7.19 -13.99 1.58
N GLN A 150 8.39 -13.69 2.07
CA GLN A 150 9.28 -14.60 2.81
C GLN A 150 9.19 -14.41 4.33
N CYS A 151 8.47 -13.40 4.81
CA CYS A 151 8.31 -13.15 6.25
C CYS A 151 7.24 -14.08 6.83
N GLU A 152 7.66 -15.00 7.68
CA GLU A 152 6.77 -15.78 8.54
C GLU A 152 6.52 -15.00 9.84
N LEU A 153 5.26 -14.93 10.24
CA LEU A 153 4.81 -14.33 11.49
C LEU A 153 4.88 -15.36 12.62
N ASP A 154 4.77 -14.90 13.87
CA ASP A 154 4.83 -15.76 15.06
C ASP A 154 3.78 -16.88 15.07
N ASP A 155 2.65 -16.67 14.40
CA ASP A 155 1.58 -17.66 14.24
C ASP A 155 1.80 -18.64 13.07
N GLY A 156 2.94 -18.54 12.39
CA GLY A 156 3.31 -19.32 11.21
C GLY A 156 2.61 -18.89 9.92
N SER A 157 1.78 -17.84 9.97
CA SER A 157 1.21 -17.24 8.76
C SER A 157 2.23 -16.34 8.06
N ARG A 158 1.91 -15.91 6.83
CA ARG A 158 2.75 -14.97 6.08
C ARG A 158 2.18 -13.57 6.13
N ALA A 159 3.06 -12.58 5.99
CA ALA A 159 2.64 -11.20 5.81
C ALA A 159 1.61 -11.09 4.65
N ARG A 160 0.49 -10.43 4.92
CA ARG A 160 -0.58 -10.24 3.94
C ARG A 160 -0.27 -9.03 3.08
N LEU A 161 -0.49 -9.16 1.78
CA LEU A 161 -0.13 -8.13 0.81
C LEU A 161 -1.34 -7.70 -0.03
N PHE A 162 -1.49 -6.38 -0.19
CA PHE A 162 -2.34 -5.76 -1.20
C PHE A 162 -1.50 -5.03 -2.25
N SER A 163 -1.99 -5.00 -3.47
CA SER A 163 -1.56 -4.10 -4.54
C SER A 163 -2.45 -2.85 -4.56
N SER A 164 -2.07 -1.82 -5.31
CA SER A 164 -2.96 -0.67 -5.55
C SER A 164 -4.30 -1.08 -6.19
N LEU A 165 -4.33 -2.15 -7.00
CA LEU A 165 -5.56 -2.69 -7.57
C LEU A 165 -6.46 -3.34 -6.51
N ASP A 166 -5.89 -4.02 -5.52
CA ASP A 166 -6.65 -4.56 -4.38
C ASP A 166 -7.30 -3.42 -3.58
N LEU A 167 -6.59 -2.30 -3.39
CA LEU A 167 -7.15 -1.12 -2.73
C LEU A 167 -8.31 -0.52 -3.54
N LEU A 168 -8.20 -0.41 -4.87
CA LEU A 168 -9.34 0.00 -5.71
C LEU A 168 -10.51 -0.97 -5.60
N ARG A 169 -10.24 -2.27 -5.49
CA ARG A 169 -11.30 -3.27 -5.29
C ARG A 169 -12.01 -3.08 -3.96
N LEU A 170 -11.30 -2.75 -2.88
CA LEU A 170 -11.92 -2.42 -1.59
C LEU A 170 -12.82 -1.19 -1.70
N LEU A 171 -12.35 -0.13 -2.35
CA LEU A 171 -13.15 1.09 -2.58
C LEU A 171 -14.42 0.78 -3.39
N GLU A 172 -14.32 -0.06 -4.41
CA GLU A 172 -15.47 -0.44 -5.24
C GLU A 172 -16.48 -1.31 -4.47
N ILE A 173 -16.00 -2.29 -3.68
CA ILE A 173 -16.85 -3.14 -2.82
C ILE A 173 -17.58 -2.27 -1.78
N ALA A 174 -16.90 -1.26 -1.23
CA ALA A 174 -17.48 -0.31 -0.29
C ALA A 174 -18.42 0.72 -0.95
N GLY A 175 -18.55 0.73 -2.27
CA GLY A 175 -19.36 1.69 -3.02
C GLY A 175 -18.76 3.10 -3.09
N ALA A 176 -17.50 3.29 -2.68
CA ALA A 176 -16.81 4.58 -2.73
C ALA A 176 -16.44 4.99 -4.17
N ILE A 177 -16.22 4.01 -5.04
CA ILE A 177 -16.04 4.22 -6.47
C ILE A 177 -16.92 3.25 -7.28
N THR A 178 -17.31 3.68 -8.47
CA THR A 178 -17.99 2.86 -9.46
C THR A 178 -16.98 2.14 -10.38
N PRO A 179 -17.39 1.09 -11.12
CA PRO A 179 -16.54 0.46 -12.13
C PRO A 179 -16.08 1.43 -13.23
N VAL A 180 -16.86 2.47 -13.54
CA VAL A 180 -16.47 3.52 -14.49
C VAL A 180 -15.32 4.34 -13.91
N GLN A 181 -15.45 4.83 -12.67
CA GLN A 181 -14.40 5.57 -11.99
C GLN A 181 -13.13 4.75 -11.83
N ARG A 182 -13.23 3.47 -11.44
CA ARG A 182 -12.09 2.54 -11.38
C ARG A 182 -11.34 2.49 -12.71
N ARG A 183 -12.05 2.27 -13.82
CA ARG A 183 -11.44 2.23 -15.16
C ARG A 183 -10.71 3.53 -15.48
N ASP A 184 -11.31 4.67 -15.15
CA ASP A 184 -10.72 5.98 -15.40
C ASP A 184 -9.49 6.24 -14.53
N ILE A 185 -9.50 5.83 -13.27
CA ILE A 185 -8.33 5.88 -12.37
C ILE A 185 -7.17 5.06 -12.96
N VAL A 186 -7.42 3.80 -13.34
CA VAL A 186 -6.37 2.94 -13.90
C VAL A 186 -5.88 3.46 -15.25
N ARG A 187 -6.74 4.04 -16.09
CA ARG A 187 -6.30 4.73 -17.32
C ARG A 187 -5.38 5.91 -17.02
N ARG A 188 -5.70 6.71 -15.99
CA ARG A 188 -4.85 7.83 -15.56
C ARG A 188 -3.48 7.31 -15.12
N TRP A 189 -3.42 6.22 -14.34
CA TRP A 189 -2.13 5.60 -13.97
C TRP A 189 -1.29 5.27 -15.21
N ILE A 190 -1.87 4.59 -16.20
CA ILE A 190 -1.14 4.22 -17.41
C ILE A 190 -0.70 5.46 -18.21
N ARG A 191 -1.58 6.47 -18.31
CA ARG A 191 -1.30 7.72 -19.05
C ARG A 191 -0.17 8.52 -18.42
N GLU A 192 -0.15 8.63 -17.09
CA GLU A 192 0.89 9.35 -16.35
C GLU A 192 2.18 8.53 -16.18
N GLY A 193 2.24 7.32 -16.76
CA GLY A 193 3.45 6.50 -16.74
C GLY A 193 3.74 5.86 -15.39
N GLU A 194 2.72 5.66 -14.54
CA GLU A 194 2.87 4.96 -13.27
C GLU A 194 3.45 3.56 -13.47
N HIS A 195 4.47 3.23 -12.68
CA HIS A 195 5.12 1.92 -12.71
C HIS A 195 4.25 0.84 -12.06
N LEU A 196 3.31 0.29 -12.83
CA LEU A 196 2.47 -0.82 -12.41
C LEU A 196 3.28 -2.13 -12.30
N MET A 197 2.83 -3.03 -11.42
CA MET A 197 3.40 -4.39 -11.31
C MET A 197 3.41 -5.10 -12.67
N ARG A 198 4.42 -5.93 -12.93
CA ARG A 198 4.59 -6.60 -14.24
C ARG A 198 3.35 -7.39 -14.69
N ASP A 199 2.62 -7.97 -13.75
CA ASP A 199 1.42 -8.78 -13.93
C ASP A 199 0.11 -8.01 -13.68
N TRP A 200 0.15 -6.66 -13.59
CA TRP A 200 -1.03 -5.84 -13.24
C TRP A 200 -2.25 -6.14 -14.11
N ALA A 201 -2.06 -6.41 -15.40
CA ALA A 201 -3.14 -6.72 -16.33
C ALA A 201 -3.85 -8.04 -15.99
N GLN A 202 -3.12 -9.05 -15.50
CA GLN A 202 -3.67 -10.31 -15.03
C GLN A 202 -4.40 -10.11 -13.70
N SER A 203 -3.78 -9.37 -12.77
CA SER A 203 -4.39 -9.03 -11.48
C SER A 203 -5.68 -8.24 -11.65
N TYR A 204 -5.71 -7.27 -12.58
CA TYR A 204 -6.90 -6.50 -12.92
C TYR A 204 -8.04 -7.42 -13.39
N ARG A 205 -7.75 -8.32 -14.33
CA ARG A 205 -8.77 -9.29 -14.81
C ARG A 205 -9.28 -10.17 -13.68
N ALA A 206 -8.40 -10.65 -12.81
CA ALA A 206 -8.77 -11.51 -11.70
C ALA A 206 -9.67 -10.78 -10.68
N LEU A 207 -9.36 -9.52 -10.36
CA LEU A 207 -10.08 -8.73 -9.36
C LEU A 207 -11.44 -8.22 -9.87
N PHE A 208 -11.51 -7.87 -11.15
CA PHE A 208 -12.64 -7.10 -11.69
C PHE A 208 -13.45 -7.84 -12.76
N ASN A 209 -13.00 -9.04 -13.16
CA ASN A 209 -13.64 -9.88 -14.17
C ASN A 209 -13.94 -9.14 -15.49
N GLU A 210 -13.04 -8.25 -15.91
CA GLU A 210 -13.13 -7.54 -17.19
C GLU A 210 -11.73 -7.33 -17.78
N SER A 211 -11.66 -6.89 -19.04
CA SER A 211 -10.37 -6.57 -19.68
C SER A 211 -9.73 -5.31 -19.07
N PRO A 212 -8.39 -5.27 -18.92
CA PRO A 212 -7.70 -4.12 -18.38
C PRO A 212 -7.87 -2.91 -19.31
N PRO A 213 -7.99 -1.68 -18.77
CA PRO A 213 -8.08 -0.49 -19.59
C PRO A 213 -6.82 -0.26 -20.41
N THR A 214 -6.97 0.38 -21.58
CA THR A 214 -5.87 0.89 -22.40
C THR A 214 -5.91 2.41 -22.44
N VAL A 215 -4.78 3.04 -22.72
CA VAL A 215 -4.74 4.47 -23.08
C VAL A 215 -5.33 4.57 -24.49
N GLN A 216 -6.58 5.02 -24.59
CA GLN A 216 -7.18 5.47 -25.84
C GLN A 216 -7.07 6.99 -25.92
#